data_AF-A0A947XDG5-F1
#
_entry.id   AF-A0A947XDG5-F1
#
_cell.length_a   1.000
_cell.length_b   1.000
_cell.length_c   1.000
_cell.angle_alpha   90.00
_cell.angle_beta   90.00
_cell.angle_gamma   90.00
#
_symmetry.space_group_name_H-M   'P 1'
#
loop_
_entity.id
_entity.type
_entity.pdbx_description
1 polymer ?
#
loop_
_entity_poly.entity_id
_entity_poly.type
_entity_poly.pdbx_seq_one_letter_code
_entity_poly.pdbx_strand_id
1 'polypeptide(L)'
;MDLEKARLDPGSVFADPEALRDHSGLTREQKIELLRRWAYDASELAVAEEEGMTGGEPSQLSGILAVLHALTGGYDVEHSPPTKQKGV
;
A
#
# COMPACT_ATOMS: atom_id res chain seq x y z
N MET A 1 5.45 -13.85 -8.41
CA MET A 1 5.71 -12.46 -8.01
C MET A 1 6.88 -12.45 -7.03
N ASP A 2 7.83 -11.55 -7.24
CA ASP A 2 9.01 -11.38 -6.40
C ASP A 2 8.72 -10.39 -5.26
N LEU A 3 8.44 -10.92 -4.07
CA LEU A 3 8.15 -10.10 -2.88
C LEU A 3 9.31 -9.17 -2.51
N GLU A 4 10.55 -9.67 -2.64
CA GLU A 4 11.76 -8.87 -2.38
C GLU A 4 11.84 -7.66 -3.31
N LYS A 5 11.52 -7.85 -4.60
CA LYS A 5 11.48 -6.76 -5.57
C LYS A 5 10.38 -5.76 -5.23
N ALA A 6 9.18 -6.26 -4.90
CA ALA A 6 8.06 -5.39 -4.54
C ALA A 6 8.32 -4.60 -3.26
N ARG A 7 9.12 -5.11 -2.34
CA ARG A 7 9.54 -4.37 -1.14
C ARG A 7 10.49 -3.22 -1.42
N LEU A 8 11.26 -3.30 -2.51
CA LEU A 8 12.17 -2.25 -2.94
C LEU A 8 11.45 -1.25 -3.85
N ASP A 9 10.74 -1.76 -4.85
CA ASP A 9 10.01 -0.96 -5.83
C ASP A 9 8.69 -1.68 -6.17
N PRO A 10 7.60 -1.38 -5.45
CA PRO A 10 6.30 -1.96 -5.72
C PRO A 10 5.70 -1.50 -7.05
N GLY A 11 6.03 -0.28 -7.54
CA GLY A 11 5.55 0.23 -8.83
C GLY A 11 6.18 -0.47 -10.04
N SER A 12 7.35 -1.09 -9.88
CA SER A 12 7.98 -1.94 -10.89
C SER A 12 7.31 -3.33 -10.99
N VAL A 13 6.61 -3.76 -9.94
CA VAL A 13 5.96 -5.09 -9.88
C VAL A 13 4.47 -5.00 -10.15
N PHE A 14 3.83 -3.91 -9.72
CA PHE A 14 2.40 -3.68 -9.86
C PHE A 14 2.14 -2.45 -10.72
N ALA A 15 1.18 -2.58 -11.65
CA ALA A 15 0.76 -1.45 -12.48
C ALA A 15 0.06 -0.36 -11.66
N ASP A 16 -0.65 -0.75 -10.60
CA ASP A 16 -1.47 0.14 -9.80
C ASP A 16 -1.65 -0.42 -8.36
N PRO A 17 -1.98 0.45 -7.39
CA PRO A 17 -2.17 0.01 -6.01
C PRO A 17 -3.40 -0.89 -5.82
N GLU A 18 -4.38 -0.89 -6.72
CA GLU A 18 -5.53 -1.81 -6.64
C GLU A 18 -5.12 -3.23 -7.00
N ALA A 19 -4.28 -3.43 -8.00
CA ALA A 19 -3.69 -4.73 -8.35
C ALA A 19 -2.92 -5.33 -7.16
N LEU A 20 -2.23 -4.49 -6.38
CA LEU A 20 -1.59 -4.90 -5.13
C LEU A 20 -2.61 -5.28 -4.06
N ARG A 21 -3.71 -4.52 -3.94
CA ARG A 21 -4.84 -4.82 -3.02
C ARG A 21 -5.48 -6.16 -3.33
N ASP A 22 -5.74 -6.45 -4.60
CA ASP A 22 -6.42 -7.67 -5.06
C ASP A 22 -5.48 -8.89 -5.14
N HIS A 23 -4.17 -8.69 -4.97
CA HIS A 23 -3.21 -9.77 -5.01
C HIS A 23 -3.46 -10.79 -3.89
N SER A 24 -3.88 -12.02 -4.26
CA SER A 24 -4.22 -13.09 -3.32
C SER A 24 -3.01 -13.72 -2.63
N GLY A 25 -1.81 -13.57 -3.20
CA GLY A 25 -0.56 -14.08 -2.63
C GLY A 25 0.06 -13.22 -1.52
N LEU A 26 -0.59 -12.12 -1.12
CA LEU A 26 -0.10 -11.22 -0.07
C LEU A 26 -1.08 -11.15 1.09
N THR A 27 -0.56 -11.16 2.32
CA THR A 27 -1.38 -10.88 3.51
C THR A 27 -1.73 -9.39 3.58
N ARG A 28 -2.77 -9.07 4.34
CA ARG A 28 -3.18 -7.68 4.57
C ARG A 28 -2.02 -6.82 5.09
N GLU A 29 -1.23 -7.34 6.02
CA GLU A 29 -0.07 -6.64 6.59
C GLU A 29 1.02 -6.39 5.54
N GLN A 30 1.35 -7.39 4.72
CA GLN A 30 2.32 -7.23 3.63
C GLN A 30 1.86 -6.18 2.62
N LYS A 31 0.57 -6.16 2.28
CA LYS A 31 -0.01 -5.13 1.40
C LYS A 31 0.16 -3.73 1.99
N ILE A 32 -0.13 -3.57 3.27
CA ILE A 32 0.02 -2.30 4.00
C ILE A 32 1.49 -1.85 4.01
N GLU A 33 2.44 -2.76 4.29
CA GLU A 33 3.88 -2.44 4.26
C GLU A 33 4.32 -1.94 2.88
N LEU A 34 3.95 -2.66 1.82
CA LEU A 34 4.29 -2.33 0.44
C LEU A 34 3.70 -0.98 0.02
N LEU A 35 2.41 -0.75 0.31
CA LEU A 35 1.74 0.51 -0.03
C LEU A 35 2.30 1.71 0.74
N ARG A 36 2.70 1.54 2.01
CA ARG A 36 3.37 2.61 2.77
C ARG A 36 4.70 2.99 2.14
N ARG A 37 5.49 2.00 1.71
CA ARG A 37 6.75 2.25 1.01
C ARG A 37 6.50 2.98 -0.31
N TRP A 38 5.55 2.48 -1.09
CA TRP A 38 5.17 3.09 -2.36
C TRP A 38 4.71 4.54 -2.19
N ALA A 39 3.92 4.84 -1.16
CA ALA A 39 3.46 6.20 -0.88
C ALA A 39 4.65 7.14 -0.61
N TYR A 40 5.66 6.67 0.12
CA TYR A 40 6.87 7.45 0.38
C TYR A 40 7.63 7.75 -0.92
N ASP A 41 7.90 6.72 -1.73
CA ASP A 41 8.60 6.90 -3.01
C ASP A 41 7.80 7.80 -3.97
N ALA A 42 6.47 7.67 -4.00
CA ALA A 42 5.58 8.51 -4.80
C ALA A 42 5.50 9.95 -4.29
N SER A 43 5.58 10.20 -2.98
CA SER A 43 5.61 11.56 -2.43
C SER A 43 6.93 12.27 -2.71
N GLU A 44 8.06 11.56 -2.66
CA GLU A 44 9.36 12.13 -3.03
C GLU A 44 9.40 12.52 -4.51
N LEU A 45 8.76 11.73 -5.38
CA LEU A 45 8.60 12.06 -6.79
C LEU A 45 7.65 13.25 -7.00
N ALA A 46 6.55 13.32 -6.26
CA ALA A 46 5.58 14.42 -6.35
C ALA A 46 6.17 15.77 -5.86
N VAL A 47 7.05 15.77 -4.86
CA VAL A 47 7.78 16.97 -4.43
C VAL A 47 8.71 17.49 -5.53
N ALA A 48 9.25 16.60 -6.37
CA ALA A 48 10.03 17.01 -7.54
C ALA A 48 9.17 17.64 -8.65
N GLU A 49 7.86 17.32 -8.70
CA GLU A 49 6.91 17.88 -9.68
C GLU A 49 6.17 19.14 -9.18
N GLU A 50 6.10 19.38 -7.86
CA GLU A 50 5.38 20.52 -7.26
C GLU A 50 5.99 21.91 -7.51
N GLU A 51 7.15 22.01 -8.19
CA GLU A 51 7.62 23.28 -8.78
C GLU A 51 6.89 23.65 -10.10
N GLY A 52 5.99 22.79 -10.61
CA GLY A 52 5.35 22.97 -11.91
C GLY A 52 3.91 22.48 -12.00
N MET A 53 2.97 23.26 -11.45
CA MET A 53 1.53 23.26 -11.81
C MET A 53 0.73 22.00 -11.44
N THR A 54 0.09 21.97 -10.26
CA THR A 54 -0.93 20.94 -9.97
C THR A 54 -2.32 21.40 -10.42
N GLY A 55 -2.91 20.65 -11.36
CA GLY A 55 -4.24 20.89 -11.89
C GLY A 55 -4.83 19.61 -12.49
N GLY A 56 -5.58 18.87 -11.67
CA GLY A 56 -6.75 18.11 -12.13
C GLY A 56 -6.72 16.59 -12.00
N GLU A 57 -5.58 15.92 -12.16
CA GLU A 57 -5.52 14.44 -12.15
C GLU A 57 -5.20 13.89 -10.75
N PRO A 58 -5.86 12.82 -10.28
CA PRO A 58 -5.51 12.16 -9.03
C PRO A 58 -4.09 11.60 -9.15
N SER A 59 -3.17 12.08 -8.31
CA SER A 59 -1.79 11.60 -8.33
C SER A 59 -1.73 10.12 -7.93
N GLN A 60 -0.70 9.42 -8.41
CA GLN A 60 -0.43 8.03 -8.01
C GLN A 60 -0.41 7.89 -6.47
N LEU A 61 0.11 8.90 -5.78
CA LEU A 61 0.10 8.99 -4.32
C LEU A 61 -1.33 8.95 -3.73
N SER A 62 -2.26 9.74 -4.29
CA SER A 62 -3.66 9.73 -3.83
C SER A 62 -4.31 8.35 -3.99
N GLY A 63 -4.05 7.65 -5.09
CA GLY A 63 -4.51 6.27 -5.30
C GLY A 63 -3.95 5.30 -4.26
N ILE A 64 -2.65 5.35 -3.99
CA ILE A 64 -1.98 4.51 -2.99
C ILE A 64 -2.57 4.74 -1.59
N LEU A 65 -2.77 6.01 -1.20
CA LEU A 65 -3.34 6.38 0.09
C LEU A 65 -4.79 5.90 0.24
N ALA A 66 -5.61 6.01 -0.81
CA ALA A 66 -6.98 5.49 -0.80
C ALA A 66 -7.01 3.96 -0.60
N VAL A 67 -6.10 3.23 -1.27
CA VAL A 67 -5.96 1.78 -1.09
C VAL A 67 -5.51 1.42 0.32
N LEU A 68 -4.51 2.12 0.83
CA LEU A 68 -3.99 1.92 2.17
C LEU A 68 -5.07 2.14 3.23
N HIS A 69 -5.87 3.22 3.09
CA HIS A 69 -6.97 3.53 3.99
C HIS A 69 -8.05 2.44 3.98
N ALA A 70 -8.40 1.91 2.80
CA ALA A 70 -9.34 0.80 2.68
C ALA A 70 -8.82 -0.49 3.37
N LEU A 71 -7.52 -0.76 3.30
CA LEU A 71 -6.92 -1.96 3.90
C LEU A 71 -6.74 -1.84 5.41
N THR A 72 -6.41 -0.65 5.93
CA THR A 72 -6.29 -0.42 7.37
C THR A 72 -7.66 -0.28 8.04
N GLY A 73 -8.74 -0.20 7.26
CA GLY A 73 -10.12 -0.11 7.75
C GLY A 73 -10.39 1.15 8.58
N GLY A 74 -9.47 2.12 8.59
CA GLY A 74 -9.45 3.20 9.58
C GLY A 74 -9.28 2.65 11.01
N TYR A 75 -8.06 2.26 11.38
CA TYR A 75 -7.69 1.88 12.76
C TYR A 75 -8.71 0.94 13.43
N ASP A 76 -8.99 -0.21 12.83
CA ASP A 76 -9.84 -1.21 13.46
C ASP A 76 -9.06 -1.85 14.64
N VAL A 77 -9.22 -1.24 15.83
CA VAL A 77 -8.65 -1.66 17.13
C VAL A 77 -9.11 -3.07 17.55
N GLU A 78 -10.06 -3.68 16.82
CA GLU A 78 -10.74 -4.91 17.22
C GLU A 78 -10.11 -6.19 16.64
N HIS A 79 -9.10 -6.10 15.77
CA HIS A 79 -8.44 -7.31 15.23
C HIS A 79 -7.20 -7.71 16.02
N SER A 80 -7.41 -8.09 17.28
CA SER A 80 -6.46 -8.97 17.99
C SER A 80 -6.43 -10.35 17.31
N PRO A 81 -5.25 -10.95 17.02
CA PRO A 81 -5.18 -12.28 16.42
C PRO A 81 -5.67 -13.35 17.42
N PRO A 82 -6.66 -14.19 17.06
CA PRO A 82 -7.07 -15.30 17.91
C PRO A 82 -6.11 -16.47 17.65
N THR A 83 -4.94 -16.47 18.28
CA THR A 83 -4.06 -17.65 18.26
C THR A 83 -3.59 -18.03 19.66
N LYS A 84 -4.54 -18.46 20.49
CA LYS A 84 -4.30 -19.48 21.52
C LYS A 84 -5.37 -20.55 21.38
N GLN A 85 -5.21 -21.41 20.37
CA GLN A 85 -5.85 -22.72 20.34
C GLN A 85 -4.96 -23.75 21.07
N LYS A 86 -5.63 -24.76 21.65
CA LYS A 86 -5.21 -25.88 22.51
C LYS A 86 -5.15 -25.55 24.01
N GLY A 87 -5.84 -26.26 24.90
CA GLY A 87 -6.60 -27.51 24.75
C GLY A 87 -6.34 -28.41 25.96
N VAL A 88 -7.44 -28.88 26.56
CA VAL A 88 -7.60 -29.83 27.71
C VAL A 88 -7.19 -29.32 29.08
#